data_AF-A0A1I3CKD0-F1
#
_entry.id   AF-A0A1I3CKD0-F1
#
_cell.length_a   1.000
_cell.length_b   1.000
_cell.length_c   1.000
_cell.angle_alpha   90.00
_cell.angle_beta   90.00
_cell.angle_gamma   90.00
#
_symmetry.space_group_name_H-M   'P 1'
#
loop_
_entity.id
_entity.type
_entity.pdbx_description
1 polymer ?
#
loop_
_entity_poly.entity_id
_entity_poly.type
_entity_poly.pdbx_seq_one_letter_code
_entity_poly.pdbx_strand_id
1 'polypeptide(L)' 'MNEGPKRTEACGRCSMSTVVDVVNDGESPEERAERDPFAGDRIEVDESAIRRVSPAGFLGDLKSRIDDVARRIAYEK' A
#
# COMPACT_ATOMS: atom_id res chain seq x y z
N MET A 1 16.32 -32.63 -6.67
CA MET A 1 15.32 -31.86 -5.91
C MET A 1 14.18 -31.54 -6.88
N ASN A 2 12.94 -31.90 -6.57
CA ASN A 2 11.78 -31.66 -7.44
C ASN A 2 10.94 -30.55 -6.82
N GLU A 3 10.81 -29.41 -7.50
CA GLU A 3 9.84 -28.36 -7.16
C GLU A 3 8.49 -28.74 -7.79
N GLY A 4 7.51 -29.09 -6.95
CA GLY A 4 6.14 -29.36 -7.40
C GLY A 4 5.42 -28.06 -7.82
N PRO A 5 4.34 -28.17 -8.62
CA PRO A 5 3.65 -27.01 -9.18
C PRO A 5 3.10 -26.07 -8.09
N LYS A 6 3.44 -24.78 -8.19
CA LYS A 6 3.01 -23.72 -7.26
C LYS A 6 1.48 -23.57 -7.31
N ARG A 7 0.82 -23.80 -6.18
CA ARG A 7 -0.65 -23.69 -6.02
C ARG A 7 -1.03 -22.22 -5.80
N THR A 8 -1.55 -21.56 -6.83
CA THR A 8 -2.04 -20.17 -6.74
C THR A 8 -3.52 -20.16 -6.34
N GLU A 9 -3.84 -19.69 -5.13
CA GLU A 9 -5.18 -19.75 -4.53
C GLU A 9 -6.04 -18.53 -4.88
N ALA A 10 -7.06 -18.70 -5.73
CA ALA A 10 -7.83 -17.67 -6.44
C ALA A 10 -8.84 -16.82 -5.61
N CYS A 11 -8.66 -16.66 -4.30
CA CYS A 11 -9.61 -15.92 -3.46
C CYS A 11 -9.05 -14.57 -3.02
N GLY A 12 -9.24 -13.50 -3.82
CA GLY A 12 -9.07 -12.07 -3.45
C GLY A 12 -7.67 -11.57 -3.09
N ARG A 13 -6.77 -12.45 -2.63
CA ARG A 13 -5.37 -12.20 -2.28
C ARG A 13 -4.46 -12.19 -3.52
N CYS A 14 -4.91 -12.83 -4.62
CA CYS A 14 -4.18 -13.00 -5.88
C CYS A 14 -3.86 -11.71 -6.62
N SER A 15 -4.72 -10.69 -6.64
CA SER A 15 -4.46 -9.54 -7.52
C SER A 15 -3.15 -8.83 -7.15
N MET A 16 -2.80 -8.81 -5.86
CA MET A 16 -1.52 -8.29 -5.40
C MET A 16 -0.43 -9.36 -5.32
N SER A 17 -0.73 -10.58 -4.84
CA SER A 17 0.31 -11.63 -4.73
C SER A 17 0.81 -12.13 -6.08
N THR A 18 -0.02 -12.18 -7.12
CA THR A 18 0.41 -12.57 -8.47
C THR A 18 1.41 -11.59 -9.06
N VAL A 19 1.23 -10.28 -8.83
CA VAL A 19 2.18 -9.27 -9.31
C VAL A 19 3.53 -9.44 -8.61
N VAL A 20 3.51 -9.66 -7.30
CA VAL A 20 4.72 -9.93 -6.51
C VAL A 20 5.38 -11.23 -6.99
N ASP A 21 4.62 -12.29 -7.24
CA ASP A 21 5.16 -13.57 -7.74
C ASP A 21 5.80 -13.43 -9.12
N VAL A 22 5.21 -12.65 -10.03
CA VAL A 22 5.75 -12.41 -11.39
C VAL A 22 7.03 -11.58 -11.35
N VAL A 23 7.10 -10.57 -10.48
CA VAL A 23 8.30 -9.73 -10.34
C VAL A 23 9.47 -10.51 -9.75
N ASN A 24 9.19 -11.48 -8.86
CA ASN A 24 10.20 -12.29 -8.20
C ASN A 24 10.50 -13.63 -8.90
N ASP A 25 9.99 -13.82 -10.13
CA ASP A 25 10.19 -15.05 -10.90
C ASP A 25 11.60 -15.10 -11.50
N GLY A 26 12.34 -16.18 -11.21
CA GLY A 26 13.73 -16.34 -11.65
C GLY A 26 14.79 -15.76 -10.71
N GLU A 27 14.39 -15.05 -9.64
CA GLU A 27 15.32 -14.52 -8.63
C GLU A 27 15.67 -15.56 -7.56
N SER A 28 16.94 -15.57 -7.15
CA SER A 28 17.41 -16.36 -6.01
C SER A 28 16.76 -15.88 -4.71
N PRO A 29 16.73 -16.71 -3.65
CA PRO A 29 16.18 -16.30 -2.36
C PRO A 29 16.82 -15.05 -1.76
N GLU A 30 18.10 -14.81 -2.06
CA GLU A 30 18.88 -13.66 -1.61
C GLU A 30 18.45 -12.39 -2.37
N GLU A 31 18.35 -12.47 -3.70
CA GLU A 31 17.86 -11.36 -4.56
C GLU A 31 16.40 -11.00 -4.23
N ARG A 32 15.55 -12.00 -3.97
CA ARG A 32 14.17 -11.81 -3.55
C ARG A 32 14.09 -11.07 -2.20
N ALA A 33 14.98 -11.36 -1.26
CA ALA A 33 15.02 -10.70 0.04
C ALA A 33 15.50 -9.24 -0.06
N GLU A 34 16.39 -8.92 -1.00
CA GLU A 34 16.84 -7.55 -1.27
C GLU A 34 15.74 -6.68 -1.92
N ARG A 35 14.83 -7.29 -2.68
CA ARG A 35 13.71 -6.61 -3.36
C ARG A 35 12.36 -6.75 -2.67
N ASP A 36 12.28 -7.47 -1.56
CA ASP A 36 11.04 -7.65 -0.82
C ASP A 36 10.57 -6.30 -0.22
N PRO A 37 9.41 -5.76 -0.65
CA PRO A 37 8.89 -4.51 -0.11
C PRO A 37 8.51 -4.59 1.37
N PHE A 38 8.47 -5.79 1.94
CA PHE A 38 8.22 -6.06 3.36
C PHE A 38 9.49 -6.39 4.15
N ALA A 39 10.68 -6.44 3.52
CA ALA A 39 11.93 -6.69 4.23
C ALA A 39 12.38 -5.46 5.05
N GLY A 40 12.99 -5.73 6.22
CA GLY A 40 13.49 -4.72 7.16
C GLY A 40 12.56 -4.43 8.35
N ASP A 41 12.98 -3.52 9.23
CA ASP A 41 12.31 -3.26 10.53
C ASP A 41 11.06 -2.36 10.46
N ARG A 42 10.60 -1.98 9.26
CA ARG A 42 9.64 -0.87 9.05
C ARG A 42 8.42 -1.29 8.23
N ILE A 43 7.60 -2.19 8.79
CA ILE A 43 6.24 -2.44 8.27
C ILE A 43 5.24 -1.34 8.67
N GLU A 44 5.57 -0.52 9.67
CA GLU A 44 4.85 0.72 10.01
C GLU A 44 5.60 1.93 9.46
N VAL A 45 5.01 2.54 8.42
CA VAL A 45 5.49 3.81 7.86
C VAL A 45 4.85 4.95 8.67
N ASP A 46 5.64 5.97 8.97
CA ASP A 46 5.14 7.17 9.66
C ASP A 46 3.98 7.80 8.88
N GLU A 47 2.89 8.15 9.58
CA GLU A 47 1.68 8.72 8.99
C GLU A 47 1.99 9.98 8.16
N SER A 48 2.98 10.78 8.57
CA SER A 48 3.41 11.97 7.84
C SER A 48 4.09 11.65 6.51
N ALA A 49 4.84 10.55 6.45
CA ALA A 49 5.44 10.08 5.22
C ALA A 49 4.35 9.56 4.27
N ILE A 50 3.38 8.79 4.77
CA ILE A 50 2.24 8.32 3.96
C ILE A 50 1.42 9.51 3.44
N ARG A 51 1.06 10.49 4.27
CA ARG A 51 0.29 11.67 3.83
C ARG A 51 1.02 12.49 2.78
N ARG A 52 2.35 12.53 2.80
CA ARG A 52 3.15 13.30 1.84
C ARG A 52 3.13 12.71 0.43
N VAL A 53 3.11 11.39 0.30
CA VAL A 53 3.09 10.70 -1.00
C VAL A 53 1.70 10.20 -1.42
N SER A 54 0.74 10.14 -0.50
CA SER A 54 -0.61 9.66 -0.79
C SER A 54 -1.53 10.79 -1.27
N PRO A 55 -2.11 10.69 -2.48
CA PRO A 55 -3.14 11.61 -2.95
C PRO A 55 -4.34 11.71 -2.00
N ALA A 56 -4.65 10.63 -1.28
CA ALA A 56 -5.76 10.59 -0.32
C ALA A 56 -5.51 11.47 0.92
N GLY A 57 -4.24 11.63 1.34
CA GLY A 57 -3.88 12.51 2.46
C GLY A 57 -4.16 13.97 2.13
N PHE A 58 -3.68 14.43 0.98
CA PHE A 58 -3.90 15.80 0.51
C PHE A 58 -5.38 16.12 0.26
N LEU A 59 -6.11 15.21 -0.41
CA LEU A 59 -7.54 15.40 -0.67
C LEU A 59 -8.38 15.40 0.62
N GLY A 60 -7.99 14.60 1.61
CA GLY A 60 -8.62 14.59 2.94
C GLY A 60 -8.46 15.92 3.68
N ASP A 61 -7.27 16.51 3.64
CA ASP A 61 -6.99 17.81 4.26
C ASP A 61 -7.77 18.94 3.57
N LEU A 62 -7.80 18.94 2.23
CA LEU A 62 -8.57 19.92 1.46
C LEU A 62 -10.07 19.80 1.74
N LYS A 63 -10.61 18.57 1.79
CA LYS A 63 -12.00 18.33 2.15
C LYS A 63 -12.32 18.86 3.55
N SER A 64 -11.49 18.56 4.54
CA SER A 64 -11.72 19.00 5.93
C SER A 64 -11.83 20.52 6.03
N ARG A 65 -10.96 21.26 5.33
CA ARG A 65 -11.01 22.72 5.27
C ARG A 65 -12.31 23.25 4.66
N ILE A 66 -12.78 22.61 3.59
CA ILE A 66 -14.05 22.98 2.94
C ILE A 66 -15.23 22.71 3.88
N ASP A 67 -15.24 21.54 4.53
CA ASP A 67 -16.31 21.16 5.46
C ASP A 67 -16.38 22.12 6.66
N ASP A 68 -15.24 22.59 7.18
CA ASP A 68 -15.21 23.55 8.28
C ASP A 68 -15.75 24.93 7.87
N VAL A 69 -15.39 25.43 6.68
CA VAL A 69 -15.94 26.68 6.13
C VAL A 69 -17.45 26.54 5.91
N ALA A 70 -17.89 25.43 5.32
CA ALA A 70 -19.29 25.16 5.07
C ALA A 70 -20.10 25.07 6.38
N ARG A 71 -19.56 24.39 7.40
CA ARG A 71 -20.18 24.29 8.72
C ARG A 71 -20.35 25.67 9.35
N ARG A 72 -19.33 26.53 9.25
CA ARG A 72 -19.38 27.89 9.77
C ARG A 72 -20.48 28.72 9.11
N ILE A 73 -20.60 28.65 7.79
CA ILE A 73 -21.64 29.37 7.04
C ILE A 73 -23.04 28.82 7.35
N ALA A 74 -23.17 27.50 7.48
CA ALA A 74 -24.45 26.84 7.68
C ALA A 74 -25.00 27.00 9.10
N TYR A 75 -24.12 27.03 10.11
CA TYR A 75 -24.51 26.95 11.52
C TYR A 75 -24.09 28.15 12.39
N GLU A 76 -23.13 28.99 11.97
CA GLU A 76 -22.72 30.20 12.72
C GLU A 76 -23.29 31.49 12.10
N LYS A 77 -24.54 31.45 11.63
CA LYS A 77 -25.28 32.64 11.17
C LYS A 77 -26.14 33.22 12.28
#